data_AF-A0A6B3G667-F1
#
_entry.id   AF-A0A6B3G667-F1
#
_cell.length_a   1.000
_cell.length_b   1.000
_cell.length_c   1.000
_cell.angle_alpha   90.00
_cell.angle_beta   90.00
_cell.angle_gamma   90.00
#
_symmetry.space_group_name_H-M   'P 1'
#
loop_
_entity.id
_entity.type
_entity.pdbx_description
1 polymer ?
#
loop_
_entity_poly.entity_id
_entity_poly.type
_entity_poly.pdbx_seq_one_letter_code
_entity_poly.pdbx_strand_id
1 'polypeptide(L)'
;MSTAVLPTAAGTGPLTGTGTLLRLALRRDRLLIPLWLLGIGGLLAAGPPGLAALYSTATERAQAATSMSGNSSLRALYGPVLGDSLGALVVWRYGVVAAVLTAVLSLLLVVRHTRDEEESGRQEMLSAAVVGRRAPLTAALLTAVTANLAVALVATAALAGEGLRGALAHGLALGATGLLFAAVAATTAQLTGNA
;
A
#
# COMPACT_ATOMS: atom_id res chain seq x y z
N MET A 1 -13.66 -39.63 -47.16
CA MET A 1 -13.12 -39.43 -45.80
C MET A 1 -12.78 -37.94 -45.66
N SER A 2 -13.62 -37.17 -44.97
CA SER A 2 -13.47 -35.72 -44.83
C SER A 2 -12.98 -35.40 -43.42
N THR A 3 -11.73 -34.96 -43.30
CA THR A 3 -11.13 -34.52 -42.03
C THR A 3 -11.61 -33.11 -41.72
N ALA A 4 -12.57 -33.00 -40.82
CA ALA A 4 -12.98 -31.71 -40.25
C ALA A 4 -11.85 -31.19 -39.35
N VAL A 5 -11.17 -30.14 -39.80
CA VAL A 5 -10.25 -29.36 -38.96
C VAL A 5 -11.11 -28.59 -37.96
N LEU A 6 -11.07 -28.99 -36.68
CA LEU A 6 -11.70 -28.23 -35.62
C LEU A 6 -11.03 -26.85 -35.52
N PRO A 7 -11.79 -25.75 -35.46
CA PRO A 7 -11.22 -24.42 -35.27
C PRO A 7 -10.47 -24.42 -33.93
N THR A 8 -9.15 -24.18 -33.99
CA THR A 8 -8.37 -23.87 -32.79
C THR A 8 -8.98 -22.63 -32.18
N ALA A 9 -9.68 -22.78 -31.05
CA ALA A 9 -10.21 -21.68 -30.26
C ALA A 9 -9.10 -20.63 -30.14
N ALA A 10 -9.34 -19.42 -30.65
CA ALA A 10 -8.39 -18.32 -30.55
C ALA A 10 -8.03 -18.16 -29.07
N GLY A 11 -6.82 -18.57 -28.70
CA GLY A 11 -6.41 -18.72 -27.31
C GLY A 11 -6.57 -17.38 -26.60
N THR A 12 -7.33 -17.37 -25.52
CA THR A 12 -7.46 -16.21 -24.66
C THR A 12 -6.09 -15.90 -24.08
N GLY A 13 -5.55 -14.70 -24.38
CA GLY A 13 -4.23 -14.30 -23.90
C GLY A 13 -4.13 -14.35 -22.37
N PRO A 14 -2.93 -14.52 -21.79
CA PRO A 14 -2.75 -14.80 -20.36
C PRO A 14 -3.26 -13.68 -19.42
N LEU A 15 -3.51 -12.48 -19.95
CA LEU A 15 -4.01 -11.30 -19.23
C LEU A 15 -5.46 -10.93 -19.60
N THR A 16 -6.14 -11.76 -20.39
CA THR A 16 -7.53 -11.50 -20.78
C THR A 16 -8.41 -11.43 -19.53
N GLY A 17 -9.23 -10.38 -19.41
CA GLY A 17 -10.11 -10.18 -18.26
C GLY A 17 -9.51 -9.37 -17.09
N THR A 18 -8.22 -9.00 -17.10
CA THR A 18 -7.60 -8.21 -16.02
C THR A 18 -8.34 -6.91 -15.72
N GLY A 19 -8.75 -6.15 -16.74
CA GLY A 19 -9.45 -4.88 -16.54
C GLY A 19 -10.81 -5.03 -15.83
N THR A 20 -11.54 -6.11 -16.14
CA THR A 20 -12.81 -6.43 -15.49
C THR A 20 -12.59 -6.83 -14.03
N LEU A 21 -11.58 -7.67 -13.77
CA LEU A 21 -11.20 -8.08 -12.42
C LEU A 21 -10.69 -6.91 -11.57
N LEU A 22 -9.88 -6.01 -12.15
CA LEU A 22 -9.42 -4.79 -11.48
C LEU A 22 -10.60 -3.90 -11.09
N ARG A 23 -11.55 -3.68 -12.00
CA ARG A 23 -12.76 -2.89 -11.72
C ARG A 23 -13.58 -3.52 -10.60
N LEU A 24 -13.70 -4.85 -10.59
CA LEU A 24 -14.40 -5.58 -9.53
C LEU A 24 -13.67 -5.45 -8.19
N ALA A 25 -12.35 -5.61 -8.17
CA ALA A 25 -11.52 -5.47 -6.98
C ALA A 25 -11.68 -4.08 -6.36
N LEU A 26 -11.51 -3.02 -7.16
CA LEU A 26 -11.69 -1.64 -6.72
C LEU A 26 -13.12 -1.35 -6.21
N ARG A 27 -14.14 -1.97 -6.81
CA ARG A 27 -15.53 -1.87 -6.33
C ARG A 27 -15.73 -2.58 -4.99
N ARG A 28 -15.12 -3.75 -4.81
CA ARG A 28 -15.16 -4.49 -3.53
C ARG A 28 -14.41 -3.75 -2.42
N ASP A 29 -13.36 -3.03 -2.77
CA ASP A 29 -12.50 -2.33 -1.82
C ASP A 29 -12.83 -0.85 -1.65
N ARG A 30 -13.95 -0.40 -2.20
CA ARG A 30 -14.40 1.00 -2.16
C ARG A 30 -14.60 1.58 -0.75
N LEU A 31 -14.69 0.72 0.27
CA LEU A 31 -14.73 1.14 1.67
C LEU A 31 -13.39 0.93 2.35
N LEU A 32 -12.73 -0.20 2.09
CA LEU A 32 -11.45 -0.53 2.69
C LEU A 32 -10.39 0.51 2.30
N ILE A 33 -10.14 0.73 1.00
CA ILE A 33 -9.08 1.65 0.57
C ILE A 33 -9.31 3.05 1.13
N PRO A 34 -10.49 3.70 0.97
CA PRO A 34 -10.68 5.04 1.52
C PRO A 34 -10.58 5.10 3.04
N LEU A 35 -11.05 4.09 3.79
CA LEU A 35 -10.93 4.08 5.25
C LEU A 35 -9.46 4.04 5.69
N TRP A 36 -8.64 3.23 5.02
CA TRP A 36 -7.19 3.19 5.27
C TRP A 36 -6.51 4.50 4.88
N LEU A 37 -6.88 5.11 3.75
CA LEU A 37 -6.37 6.42 3.36
C LEU A 37 -6.72 7.51 4.37
N LEU A 38 -7.96 7.50 4.90
CA LEU A 38 -8.39 8.42 5.95
C LEU A 38 -7.62 8.18 7.26
N GLY A 39 -7.40 6.93 7.64
CA GLY A 39 -6.63 6.60 8.84
C GLY A 39 -5.17 7.06 8.75
N ILE A 40 -4.48 6.73 7.65
CA ILE A 40 -3.07 7.09 7.44
C ILE A 40 -2.93 8.60 7.24
N GLY A 41 -3.75 9.20 6.39
CA GLY A 41 -3.76 10.63 6.13
C GLY A 41 -4.12 11.44 7.37
N GLY A 42 -5.14 11.00 8.12
CA GLY A 42 -5.57 11.63 9.36
C GLY A 42 -4.50 11.56 10.45
N LEU A 43 -3.82 10.42 10.61
CA LEU A 43 -2.69 10.28 11.52
C LEU A 43 -1.58 11.28 11.20
N LEU A 44 -1.20 11.40 9.92
CA LEU A 44 -0.14 12.32 9.50
C LEU A 44 -0.56 13.78 9.60
N ALA A 45 -1.80 14.11 9.22
CA ALA A 45 -2.33 15.48 9.26
C ALA A 45 -2.54 15.99 10.70
N ALA A 46 -2.86 15.10 11.65
CA ALA A 46 -2.99 15.45 13.07
C ALA A 46 -1.63 15.65 13.77
N GLY A 47 -0.55 15.13 13.18
CA GLY A 47 0.80 15.16 13.75
C GLY A 47 1.33 16.58 14.02
N PRO A 48 1.43 17.47 13.00
CA PRO A 48 1.99 18.80 13.18
C PRO A 48 1.28 19.64 14.26
N PRO A 49 -0.07 19.80 14.25
CA PRO A 49 -0.74 20.57 15.30
C PRO A 49 -0.62 19.90 16.68
N GLY A 50 -0.63 18.56 16.76
CA GLY A 50 -0.43 17.84 18.01
C GLY A 50 0.95 18.07 18.61
N LEU A 51 2.00 18.05 17.79
CA LEU A 51 3.36 18.36 18.22
C LEU A 51 3.57 19.85 18.51
N ALA A 52 2.91 20.75 17.79
CA ALA A 52 2.94 22.18 18.08
C ALA A 52 2.29 22.51 19.43
N ALA A 53 1.23 21.79 19.82
CA ALA A 53 0.59 21.94 21.12
C ALA A 53 1.49 21.46 22.27
N LEU A 54 2.33 20.45 22.04
CA LEU A 54 3.30 19.93 23.01
C LEU A 54 4.60 20.75 23.06
N TYR A 55 5.05 21.24 21.91
CA TYR A 55 6.33 21.94 21.71
C TYR A 55 6.09 23.19 20.85
N SER A 56 5.64 24.23 21.53
CA SER A 56 5.19 25.48 20.93
C SER A 56 6.33 26.27 20.30
N THR A 57 7.50 26.29 20.96
CA THR A 57 8.66 27.06 20.50
C THR A 57 9.66 26.20 19.72
N ALA A 58 10.44 26.83 18.84
CA ALA A 58 11.54 26.15 18.15
C ALA A 58 12.58 25.59 19.15
N THR A 59 12.84 26.33 20.24
CA THR A 59 13.74 25.89 21.31
C THR A 59 13.25 24.63 21.99
N GLU A 60 11.95 24.55 22.32
CA GLU A 60 11.34 23.34 22.89
C GLU A 60 11.46 22.13 21.95
N ARG A 61 11.22 22.33 20.65
CA ARG A 61 11.37 21.27 19.64
C ARG A 61 12.81 20.79 19.51
N ALA A 62 13.79 21.71 19.50
CA ALA A 62 15.20 21.36 19.44
C ALA A 62 15.66 20.59 20.69
N GLN A 63 15.20 20.99 21.87
CA GLN A 63 15.47 20.30 23.14
C GLN A 63 14.84 18.90 23.15
N ALA A 64 13.60 18.78 22.68
CA ALA A 64 12.92 17.49 22.54
C ALA A 64 13.67 16.57 21.56
N ALA A 65 14.04 17.06 20.38
CA ALA A 65 14.81 16.32 19.38
C ALA A 65 16.16 15.83 19.94
N THR A 66 16.86 16.68 20.69
CA THR A 66 18.13 16.32 21.36
C THR A 66 17.93 15.24 22.41
N SER A 67 16.91 15.39 23.25
CA SER A 67 16.56 14.42 24.30
C SER A 67 16.18 13.06 23.71
N MET A 68 15.37 13.04 22.65
CA MET A 68 14.98 11.83 21.92
C MET A 68 16.17 11.15 21.23
N SER A 69 17.08 11.93 20.67
CA SER A 69 18.32 11.42 20.05
C SER A 69 19.29 10.81 21.06
N GLY A 70 19.26 11.25 22.31
CA GLY A 70 20.03 10.66 23.41
C GLY A 70 19.48 9.31 23.89
N ASN A 71 18.25 8.93 23.51
CA ASN A 71 17.62 7.70 23.92
C ASN A 71 17.92 6.56 22.93
N SER A 72 18.73 5.59 23.35
CA SER A 72 19.14 4.45 22.52
C SER A 72 17.97 3.57 22.07
N SER A 73 16.96 3.38 22.92
CA SER A 73 15.76 2.59 22.60
C SER A 73 14.91 3.27 21.54
N LEU A 74 14.70 4.59 21.64
CA LEU A 74 13.96 5.34 20.62
C LEU A 74 14.69 5.37 19.29
N ARG A 75 16.03 5.50 19.30
CA ARG A 75 16.85 5.39 18.10
C ARG A 75 16.79 4.01 17.46
N ALA A 76 16.77 2.93 18.25
CA ALA A 76 16.66 1.58 17.71
C ALA A 76 15.30 1.36 17.02
N LEU A 77 14.23 1.96 17.56
CA LEU A 77 12.87 1.77 17.05
C LEU A 77 12.52 2.70 15.87
N TYR A 78 12.88 3.98 15.94
CA TYR A 78 12.48 5.00 14.98
C TYR A 78 13.63 5.51 14.10
N GLY A 79 14.87 5.13 14.42
CA GLY A 79 16.06 5.71 13.80
C GLY A 79 16.44 7.08 14.40
N PRO A 80 17.47 7.73 13.82
CA PRO A 80 17.91 9.04 14.28
C PRO A 80 16.85 10.12 13.99
N VAL A 81 16.76 11.12 14.86
CA VAL A 81 16.01 12.35 14.58
C VAL A 81 16.85 13.19 13.61
N LEU A 82 16.32 13.47 12.42
CA LEU A 82 17.05 14.14 11.34
C LEU A 82 16.77 15.66 11.24
N GLY A 83 15.90 16.17 12.11
CA GLY A 83 15.54 17.58 12.18
C GLY A 83 14.51 17.85 13.28
N ASP A 84 14.34 19.13 13.62
CA ASP A 84 13.48 19.62 14.72
C ASP A 84 12.26 20.41 14.21
N SER A 85 12.07 20.48 12.89
CA SER A 85 10.83 21.00 12.31
C SER A 85 9.65 20.08 12.66
N LEU A 86 8.43 20.63 12.67
CA LEU A 86 7.23 19.83 12.93
C LEU A 86 7.11 18.69 11.92
N GLY A 87 7.29 18.95 10.63
CA GLY A 87 7.35 17.89 9.61
C GLY A 87 8.38 16.80 9.89
N ALA A 88 9.61 17.16 10.30
CA ALA A 88 10.65 16.19 10.63
C ALA A 88 10.29 15.32 11.85
N LEU A 89 9.78 15.95 12.90
CA LEU A 89 9.34 15.25 14.12
C LEU A 89 8.12 14.35 13.86
N VAL A 90 7.19 14.78 13.00
CA VAL A 90 6.03 13.98 12.58
C VAL A 90 6.48 12.74 11.82
N VAL A 91 7.36 12.90 10.83
CA VAL A 91 7.88 11.76 10.05
C VAL A 91 8.64 10.80 10.96
N TRP A 92 9.48 11.30 11.86
CA TRP A 92 10.21 10.45 12.81
C TRP A 92 9.26 9.68 13.74
N ARG A 93 8.25 10.35 14.31
CA ARG A 93 7.36 9.76 15.33
C ARG A 93 6.28 8.86 14.73
N TYR A 94 5.67 9.27 13.63
CA TYR A 94 4.50 8.62 13.05
C TYR A 94 4.81 7.86 11.75
N GLY A 95 5.95 8.12 11.11
CA GLY A 95 6.31 7.53 9.83
C GLY A 95 6.40 6.00 9.88
N VAL A 96 6.95 5.43 10.96
CA VAL A 96 7.01 3.97 11.15
C VAL A 96 5.61 3.36 11.23
N VAL A 97 4.71 3.98 12.00
CA VAL A 97 3.31 3.51 12.13
C VAL A 97 2.59 3.62 10.79
N ALA A 98 2.73 4.75 10.08
CA ALA A 98 2.17 4.93 8.75
C ALA A 98 2.72 3.89 7.74
N ALA A 99 4.01 3.57 7.81
CA ALA A 99 4.65 2.56 6.98
C ALA A 99 4.10 1.15 7.26
N VAL A 100 3.95 0.78 8.53
CA VAL A 100 3.34 -0.50 8.94
C VAL A 100 1.89 -0.58 8.46
N LEU A 101 1.10 0.48 8.66
CA LEU A 101 -0.28 0.51 8.16
C LEU A 101 -0.34 0.36 6.63
N THR A 102 0.53 1.04 5.90
CA THR A 102 0.61 0.95 4.44
C THR A 102 1.01 -0.45 3.97
N ALA A 103 1.96 -1.09 4.68
CA ALA A 103 2.37 -2.46 4.44
C ALA A 103 1.22 -3.46 4.68
N VAL A 104 0.48 -3.31 5.79
CA VAL A 104 -0.67 -4.16 6.11
C VAL A 104 -1.78 -4.00 5.09
N LEU A 105 -2.13 -2.76 4.70
CA LEU A 105 -3.08 -2.50 3.62
C LEU A 105 -2.70 -3.28 2.35
N SER A 106 -1.44 -3.18 1.95
CA SER A 106 -0.92 -3.81 0.73
C SER A 106 -0.97 -5.34 0.81
N LEU A 107 -0.59 -5.91 1.95
CA LEU A 107 -0.69 -7.34 2.23
C LEU A 107 -2.15 -7.82 2.14
N LEU A 108 -3.09 -7.10 2.79
CA LEU A 108 -4.51 -7.45 2.79
C LEU A 108 -5.11 -7.40 1.39
N LEU A 109 -4.80 -6.36 0.61
CA LEU A 109 -5.29 -6.24 -0.77
C LEU A 109 -4.82 -7.42 -1.63
N VAL A 110 -3.53 -7.76 -1.58
CA VAL A 110 -3.00 -8.87 -2.37
C VAL A 110 -3.58 -10.20 -1.90
N VAL A 111 -3.47 -10.53 -0.62
CA VAL A 111 -3.94 -11.81 -0.06
C VAL A 111 -5.42 -12.01 -0.32
N ARG A 112 -6.26 -10.98 -0.15
CA ARG A 112 -7.71 -11.08 -0.37
C ARG A 112 -8.06 -11.39 -1.82
N HIS A 113 -7.34 -10.81 -2.78
CA HIS A 113 -7.62 -11.02 -4.21
C HIS A 113 -6.92 -12.24 -4.78
N THR A 114 -5.96 -12.83 -4.09
CA THR A 114 -5.32 -14.11 -4.47
C THR A 114 -5.92 -15.32 -3.76
N ARG A 115 -6.39 -15.22 -2.50
CA ARG A 115 -7.03 -16.35 -1.78
C ARG A 115 -8.47 -16.64 -2.21
N ASP A 116 -9.17 -15.65 -2.77
CA ASP A 116 -10.48 -15.86 -3.39
C ASP A 116 -10.45 -16.89 -4.55
N GLU A 117 -9.26 -17.34 -4.98
CA GLU A 117 -9.06 -18.38 -5.99
C GLU A 117 -9.10 -19.82 -5.45
N GLU A 118 -8.79 -20.06 -4.17
CA GLU A 118 -8.68 -21.42 -3.59
C GLU A 118 -9.98 -21.91 -2.95
N GLU A 119 -10.73 -21.03 -2.27
CA GLU A 119 -11.90 -21.41 -1.46
C GLU A 119 -13.23 -21.44 -2.22
N SER A 120 -13.26 -20.93 -3.46
CA SER A 120 -14.48 -20.87 -4.25
C SER A 120 -14.35 -21.74 -5.49
N GLY A 121 -15.29 -22.67 -5.70
CA GLY A 121 -15.53 -23.36 -6.99
C GLY A 121 -15.78 -22.42 -8.19
N ARG A 122 -15.56 -21.12 -8.02
CA ARG A 122 -15.46 -20.09 -9.04
C ARG A 122 -14.28 -20.32 -9.99
N GLN A 123 -13.26 -21.11 -9.64
CA GLN A 123 -12.27 -21.55 -10.63
C GLN A 123 -12.92 -22.39 -11.75
N GLU A 124 -13.94 -23.21 -11.45
CA GLU A 124 -14.70 -23.95 -12.47
C GLU A 124 -15.64 -23.05 -13.28
N MET A 125 -16.15 -21.97 -12.67
CA MET A 125 -16.94 -20.96 -13.40
C MET A 125 -16.07 -20.00 -14.21
N LEU A 126 -14.85 -19.73 -13.78
CA LEU A 126 -13.87 -18.89 -14.48
C LEU A 126 -13.17 -19.68 -15.61
N SER A 127 -13.03 -21.01 -15.49
CA SER A 127 -12.60 -21.85 -16.61
C SER A 127 -13.65 -21.91 -17.72
N ALA A 128 -14.93 -21.70 -17.39
CA ALA A 128 -16.01 -21.44 -18.36
C ALA A 128 -16.04 -19.99 -18.87
N ALA A 129 -15.29 -19.06 -18.26
CA ALA A 129 -15.18 -17.67 -18.67
C ALA A 129 -13.88 -17.39 -19.45
N VAL A 130 -13.87 -16.34 -20.26
CA VAL A 130 -12.70 -15.89 -21.03
C VAL A 130 -11.72 -15.12 -20.12
N VAL A 131 -11.12 -15.78 -19.14
CA VAL A 131 -10.15 -15.18 -18.21
C VAL A 131 -8.79 -15.88 -18.32
N GLY A 132 -7.73 -15.10 -18.54
CA GLY A 132 -6.37 -15.60 -18.63
C GLY A 132 -5.79 -15.97 -17.27
N ARG A 133 -4.92 -16.98 -17.22
CA ARG A 133 -4.32 -17.51 -15.98
C ARG A 133 -3.58 -16.48 -15.12
N ARG A 134 -3.01 -15.42 -15.72
CA ARG A 134 -2.30 -14.35 -14.98
C ARG A 134 -3.18 -13.15 -14.65
N ALA A 135 -4.41 -13.12 -15.15
CA ALA A 135 -5.28 -11.96 -15.01
C ALA A 135 -5.64 -11.62 -13.55
N PRO A 136 -5.91 -12.59 -12.66
CA PRO A 136 -6.27 -12.31 -11.27
C PRO A 136 -5.12 -11.72 -10.44
N LEU A 137 -3.94 -12.36 -10.48
CA LEU A 137 -2.73 -11.83 -9.82
C LEU A 137 -2.40 -10.41 -10.30
N THR A 138 -2.50 -10.19 -11.62
CA THR A 138 -2.24 -8.87 -12.21
C THR A 138 -3.26 -7.84 -11.71
N ALA A 139 -4.54 -8.20 -11.62
CA ALA A 139 -5.57 -7.31 -11.09
C ALA A 139 -5.37 -6.98 -9.60
N ALA A 140 -4.96 -7.96 -8.79
CA ALA A 140 -4.59 -7.77 -7.39
C ALA A 140 -3.42 -6.77 -7.23
N LEU A 141 -2.34 -6.97 -8.00
CA LEU A 141 -1.18 -6.09 -7.99
C LEU A 141 -1.52 -4.68 -8.48
N LEU A 142 -2.31 -4.53 -9.54
CA LEU A 142 -2.76 -3.22 -10.01
C LEU A 142 -3.63 -2.49 -8.97
N THR A 143 -4.43 -3.24 -8.21
CA THR A 143 -5.22 -2.69 -7.09
C THR A 143 -4.30 -2.18 -5.99
N ALA A 144 -3.28 -2.96 -5.60
CA ALA A 144 -2.28 -2.56 -4.63
C ALA A 144 -1.46 -1.34 -5.10
N VAL A 145 -1.07 -1.27 -6.37
CA VAL A 145 -0.40 -0.10 -6.96
C VAL A 145 -1.28 1.14 -6.84
N THR A 146 -2.55 1.02 -7.24
CA THR A 146 -3.51 2.13 -7.18
C THR A 146 -3.68 2.65 -5.74
N ALA A 147 -3.83 1.74 -4.77
CA ALA A 147 -3.95 2.10 -3.36
C ALA A 147 -2.69 2.77 -2.83
N ASN A 148 -1.49 2.28 -3.17
CA ASN A 148 -0.23 2.85 -2.69
C ASN A 148 0.11 4.20 -3.33
N LEU A 149 -0.27 4.43 -4.58
CA LEU A 149 -0.22 5.76 -5.18
C LEU A 149 -1.14 6.73 -4.44
N ALA A 150 -2.35 6.29 -4.07
CA ALA A 150 -3.26 7.11 -3.28
C ALA A 150 -2.70 7.39 -1.87
N VAL A 151 -2.06 6.42 -1.21
CA VAL A 151 -1.36 6.63 0.07
C VAL A 151 -0.27 7.68 -0.09
N ALA A 152 0.57 7.57 -1.13
CA ALA A 152 1.65 8.52 -1.37
C ALA A 152 1.11 9.96 -1.56
N LEU A 153 0.03 10.11 -2.32
CA LEU A 153 -0.63 11.41 -2.53
C LEU A 153 -1.24 11.97 -1.24
N VAL A 154 -1.98 11.15 -0.50
CA VAL A 154 -2.64 11.57 0.76
C VAL A 154 -1.60 11.94 1.83
N ALA A 155 -0.54 11.15 1.99
CA ALA A 155 0.54 11.44 2.92
C ALA A 155 1.30 12.71 2.53
N THR A 156 1.55 12.93 1.23
CA THR A 156 2.13 14.17 0.73
C THR A 156 1.22 15.36 1.05
N ALA A 157 -0.08 15.26 0.75
CA ALA A 157 -1.03 16.32 1.01
C ALA A 157 -1.14 16.65 2.51
N ALA A 158 -1.14 15.63 3.37
CA ALA A 158 -1.22 15.77 4.82
C ALA A 158 -0.05 16.57 5.42
N LEU A 159 1.14 16.51 4.79
CA LEU A 159 2.35 17.17 5.28
C LEU A 159 2.84 18.32 4.37
N ALA A 160 2.11 18.67 3.32
CA ALA A 160 2.56 19.65 2.34
C ALA A 160 2.84 21.03 2.96
N GLY A 161 2.09 21.40 4.01
CA GLY A 161 2.30 22.63 4.78
C GLY A 161 3.61 22.69 5.56
N GLU A 162 4.21 21.54 5.86
CA GLU A 162 5.49 21.42 6.57
C GLU A 162 6.70 21.41 5.62
N GLY A 163 6.45 21.47 4.31
CA GLY A 163 7.47 21.49 3.26
C GLY A 163 7.24 20.42 2.20
N LEU A 164 6.88 20.87 0.99
CA LEU A 164 6.48 19.99 -0.12
C LEU A 164 7.52 18.93 -0.49
N ARG A 165 8.82 19.27 -0.50
CA ARG A 165 9.88 18.32 -0.87
C ARG A 165 9.98 17.16 0.12
N GLY A 166 9.92 17.45 1.41
CA GLY A 166 9.93 16.43 2.47
C GLY A 166 8.66 15.60 2.47
N ALA A 167 7.51 16.25 2.29
CA ALA A 167 6.21 15.59 2.18
C ALA A 167 6.15 14.61 1.00
N LEU A 168 6.64 15.01 -0.18
CA LEU A 168 6.74 14.15 -1.36
C LEU A 168 7.68 12.97 -1.12
N ALA A 169 8.85 13.22 -0.54
CA ALA A 169 9.81 12.16 -0.23
C ALA A 169 9.20 11.12 0.74
N HIS A 170 8.51 11.58 1.79
CA HIS A 170 7.85 10.70 2.75
C HIS A 170 6.68 9.92 2.12
N GLY A 171 5.83 10.59 1.35
CA GLY A 171 4.71 9.95 0.64
C GLY A 171 5.20 8.86 -0.32
N LEU A 172 6.25 9.13 -1.10
CA LEU A 172 6.86 8.13 -1.97
C LEU A 172 7.48 6.97 -1.19
N ALA A 173 8.13 7.23 -0.06
CA ALA A 173 8.68 6.18 0.80
C ALA A 173 7.58 5.25 1.35
N LEU A 174 6.44 5.80 1.76
CA LEU A 174 5.27 5.00 2.18
C LEU A 174 4.72 4.17 1.02
N GLY A 175 4.48 4.78 -0.14
CA GLY A 175 4.01 4.07 -1.32
C GLY A 175 4.95 2.94 -1.75
N ALA A 176 6.26 3.18 -1.75
CA ALA A 176 7.28 2.17 -2.04
C ALA A 176 7.29 1.04 -1.00
N THR A 177 7.11 1.37 0.28
CA THR A 177 7.00 0.38 1.36
C THR A 177 5.79 -0.54 1.13
N GLY A 178 4.63 0.02 0.81
CA GLY A 178 3.46 -0.81 0.51
C GLY A 178 3.64 -1.67 -0.74
N LEU A 179 4.26 -1.14 -1.80
CA LEU A 179 4.58 -1.92 -2.99
C LEU A 179 5.53 -3.09 -2.70
N LEU A 180 6.54 -2.89 -1.84
CA LEU A 180 7.42 -3.96 -1.38
C LEU A 180 6.60 -5.08 -0.71
N PHE A 181 5.71 -4.73 0.21
CA PHE A 181 4.87 -5.73 0.90
C PHE A 181 3.84 -6.39 -0.03
N ALA A 182 3.30 -5.67 -1.02
CA ALA A 182 2.46 -6.27 -2.05
C ALA A 182 3.25 -7.30 -2.89
N ALA A 183 4.51 -7.00 -3.23
CA ALA A 183 5.37 -7.95 -3.94
C ALA A 183 5.65 -9.20 -3.10
N VAL A 184 6.01 -9.03 -1.81
CA VAL A 184 6.22 -10.15 -0.87
C VAL A 184 4.97 -11.00 -0.72
N ALA A 185 3.80 -10.37 -0.60
CA ALA A 185 2.51 -11.06 -0.52
C ALA A 185 2.23 -11.87 -1.79
N ALA A 186 2.46 -11.28 -2.96
CA ALA A 186 2.25 -11.94 -4.24
C ALA A 186 3.21 -13.11 -4.45
N THR A 187 4.49 -12.97 -4.11
CA THR A 187 5.47 -14.07 -4.21
C THR A 187 5.11 -15.20 -3.26
N THR A 188 4.71 -14.88 -2.02
CA THR A 188 4.29 -15.89 -1.04
C THR A 188 3.05 -16.65 -1.54
N ALA A 189 2.06 -15.93 -2.06
CA ALA A 189 0.84 -16.54 -2.61
C ALA A 189 1.14 -17.49 -3.78
N GLN A 190 2.04 -17.10 -4.69
CA GLN A 190 2.43 -17.94 -5.83
C GLN A 190 3.23 -19.18 -5.40
N LEU A 191 4.05 -19.09 -4.34
CA LEU A 191 4.79 -20.23 -3.82
C LEU A 191 3.89 -21.24 -3.11
N THR A 192 2.86 -20.77 -2.40
CA THR A 192 1.91 -21.65 -1.71
C THR A 192 0.90 -22.28 -2.66
N GLY A 193 0.40 -21.54 -3.65
CA GLY A 193 -0.58 -22.07 -4.62
C GLY A 193 -0.01 -23.03 -5.67
N ASN A 194 1.32 -23.08 -5.83
CA ASN A 194 2.01 -24.01 -6.72
C ASN A 194 2.62 -25.23 -6.00
N ALA A 195 2.43 -25.35 -4.68
CA ALA A 195 2.91 -26.46 -3.85
C ALA A 195 1.80 -27.48 -3.60
#